data_AF-A0A9E0G787-F1
#
_entry.id   AF-A0A9E0G787-F1
#
_cell.length_a   1.000
_cell.length_b   1.000
_cell.length_c   1.000
_cell.angle_alpha   90.00
_cell.angle_beta   90.00
_cell.angle_gamma   90.00
#
_symmetry.space_group_name_H-M   'P 1'
#
loop_
_entity.id
_entity.type
_entity.pdbx_description
1 polymer ?
#
loop_
_entity_poly.entity_id
_entity_poly.type
_entity_poly.pdbx_seq_one_letter_code
_entity_poly.pdbx_strand_id
1 'polypeptide(L)'
;MTTPNQYLTLAKSNPLKIITLILALIVVYLVYSHEHSKKVAQQVYQEMVVMDQQLDQLQESANMISSQKASNDKLIGALKALTKDNFMANKNDAIQLVKQLDYAPQIESSLLNSLNAASPSSYALQRKNITAQIRVLKYQHNLSITQFNQQISALSTQVTTIKNQINSISNDSLHDLELAKLQFISHKLAKTMHLLKASLVQEVLEGEAAEARVSASGATN
;
A
#
# COMPACT_ATOMS: atom_id res chain seq x y z
N MET A 1 -37.77 -56.57 33.73
CA MET A 1 -37.69 -56.09 35.13
C MET A 1 -36.48 -55.18 35.24
N THR A 2 -36.73 -53.94 35.63
CA THR A 2 -35.83 -52.78 35.66
C THR A 2 -35.28 -52.52 37.08
N THR A 3 -33.94 -52.44 37.17
CA THR A 3 -33.06 -51.46 37.89
C THR A 3 -33.11 -51.34 39.45
N PRO A 4 -32.02 -50.91 40.17
CA PRO A 4 -31.16 -49.76 39.80
C PRO A 4 -29.67 -49.64 40.24
N ASN A 5 -28.97 -48.78 39.46
CA ASN A 5 -28.01 -47.74 39.82
C ASN A 5 -26.68 -48.06 40.54
N GLN A 6 -25.62 -48.24 39.74
CA GLN A 6 -24.21 -48.08 40.15
C GLN A 6 -23.66 -46.64 39.95
N TYR A 7 -24.53 -45.63 39.78
CA TYR A 7 -24.13 -44.21 39.68
C TYR A 7 -24.16 -43.45 41.02
N LEU A 8 -24.46 -44.14 42.13
CA LEU A 8 -24.73 -43.49 43.42
C LEU A 8 -23.62 -43.67 44.48
N THR A 9 -22.36 -43.84 44.08
CA THR A 9 -21.22 -43.93 45.02
C THR A 9 -20.14 -42.88 44.78
N LEU A 10 -20.46 -41.77 44.10
CA LEU A 10 -19.66 -40.54 44.12
C LEU A 10 -20.37 -39.38 44.86
N ALA A 11 -21.42 -39.68 45.62
CA ALA A 11 -22.20 -38.71 46.40
C ALA A 11 -22.03 -38.93 47.91
N LYS A 12 -20.78 -38.99 48.37
CA LYS A 12 -20.43 -38.61 49.75
C LYS A 12 -19.17 -37.74 49.75
N SER A 13 -19.09 -36.86 48.75
CA SER A 13 -18.10 -35.79 48.67
C SER A 13 -18.75 -34.54 49.25
N ASN A 14 -18.08 -33.88 50.21
CA ASN A 14 -18.58 -32.67 50.84
C ASN A 14 -18.91 -31.63 49.74
N PRO A 15 -20.19 -31.22 49.56
CA PRO A 15 -20.58 -30.29 48.49
C PRO A 15 -19.83 -28.96 48.60
N LEU A 16 -19.48 -28.55 49.82
CA LEU A 16 -18.60 -27.41 50.09
C LEU A 16 -17.22 -27.53 49.44
N LYS A 17 -16.58 -28.71 49.44
CA LYS A 17 -15.27 -28.90 48.80
C LYS A 17 -15.34 -28.82 47.28
N ILE A 18 -16.43 -29.30 46.68
CA ILE A 18 -16.68 -29.20 45.24
C ILE A 18 -16.92 -27.74 44.85
N ILE A 19 -17.75 -27.01 45.61
CA ILE A 19 -18.01 -25.58 45.39
C ILE A 19 -16.72 -24.76 45.52
N THR A 20 -15.90 -25.02 46.54
CA THR A 20 -14.60 -24.34 46.71
C THR A 20 -13.64 -24.63 45.55
N LEU A 21 -13.62 -25.86 45.03
CA LEU A 21 -12.79 -26.22 43.86
C LEU A 21 -13.25 -25.47 42.60
N ILE A 22 -14.55 -25.36 42.37
CA ILE A 22 -15.12 -24.62 41.24
C ILE A 22 -14.78 -23.12 41.35
N LEU A 23 -14.93 -22.53 42.54
CA LEU A 23 -14.56 -21.12 42.76
C LEU A 23 -13.06 -20.88 42.57
N ALA A 24 -12.20 -21.79 43.04
CA ALA A 24 -10.77 -21.71 42.82
C ALA A 24 -10.42 -21.76 41.32
N LEU A 25 -11.06 -22.66 40.55
CA LEU A 25 -10.89 -22.74 39.10
C LEU A 25 -11.34 -21.46 38.38
N ILE A 26 -12.46 -20.85 38.82
CA ILE A 26 -12.94 -19.56 38.30
C ILE A 26 -11.93 -18.45 38.60
N VAL A 27 -11.39 -18.37 39.82
CA VAL A 27 -10.40 -17.34 40.19
C VAL A 27 -9.08 -17.54 39.43
N VAL A 28 -8.58 -18.78 39.32
CA VAL A 28 -7.38 -19.07 38.51
C VAL A 28 -7.62 -18.72 37.05
N TYR A 29 -8.80 -19.04 36.50
CA TYR A 29 -9.19 -18.66 35.15
C TYR A 29 -9.25 -17.14 34.97
N LEU A 30 -9.82 -16.40 35.93
CA LEU A 30 -9.90 -14.93 35.89
C LEU A 30 -8.53 -14.25 36.01
N VAL A 31 -7.64 -14.76 36.88
CA VAL A 31 -6.27 -14.23 37.00
C VAL A 31 -5.45 -14.55 35.76
N TYR A 32 -5.53 -15.78 35.26
CA TYR A 32 -4.87 -16.21 34.04
C TYR A 32 -5.37 -15.42 32.82
N SER A 33 -6.69 -15.25 32.66
CA SER A 33 -7.27 -14.50 31.56
C SER A 33 -6.91 -13.02 31.63
N HIS A 34 -6.77 -12.45 32.83
CA HIS A 34 -6.33 -11.08 33.03
C HIS A 34 -4.85 -10.85 32.67
N GLU A 35 -3.95 -11.75 33.10
CA GLU A 35 -2.53 -11.69 32.71
C GLU A 35 -2.32 -11.95 31.22
N HIS A 36 -3.03 -12.94 30.67
CA HIS A 36 -3.03 -13.24 29.25
C HIS A 36 -3.50 -12.03 28.42
N SER A 37 -4.63 -11.43 28.80
CA SER A 37 -5.20 -10.23 28.15
C SER A 37 -4.21 -9.06 28.14
N LYS A 38 -3.49 -8.83 29.25
CA LYS A 38 -2.48 -7.76 29.32
C LYS A 38 -1.29 -8.03 28.40
N LYS A 39 -0.77 -9.26 28.37
CA LYS A 39 0.35 -9.65 27.50
C LYS A 39 -0.03 -9.51 26.02
N VAL A 40 -1.20 -10.02 25.63
CA VAL A 40 -1.72 -9.90 24.27
C VAL A 40 -1.89 -8.44 23.87
N ALA A 41 -2.51 -7.62 24.72
CA ALA A 41 -2.67 -6.19 24.45
C ALA A 41 -1.34 -5.45 24.30
N GLN A 42 -0.34 -5.76 25.11
CA GLN A 42 0.98 -5.14 25.00
C GLN A 42 1.68 -5.51 23.69
N GLN A 43 1.58 -6.77 23.25
CA GLN A 43 2.11 -7.21 21.97
C GLN A 43 1.39 -6.54 20.80
N VAL A 44 0.06 -6.59 20.79
CA VAL A 44 -0.79 -5.94 19.79
C VAL A 44 -0.49 -4.44 19.70
N TYR A 45 -0.29 -3.77 20.83
CA TYR A 45 0.10 -2.37 20.87
C TYR A 45 1.43 -2.10 20.17
N GLN A 46 2.46 -2.92 20.44
CA GLN A 46 3.75 -2.77 19.77
C GLN A 46 3.65 -3.00 18.26
N GLU A 47 2.90 -4.02 17.84
CA GLU A 47 2.65 -4.29 16.42
C GLU A 47 1.89 -3.12 15.76
N MET A 48 0.91 -2.53 16.45
CA MET A 48 0.16 -1.35 15.99
C MET A 48 1.02 -0.09 15.85
N VAL A 49 1.97 0.14 16.77
CA VAL A 49 2.91 1.27 16.65
C VAL A 49 3.81 1.12 15.41
N VAL A 50 4.30 -0.09 15.15
CA VAL A 50 5.12 -0.35 13.95
C VAL A 50 4.29 -0.17 12.68
N MET A 51 3.06 -0.67 12.64
CA MET A 51 2.16 -0.44 11.51
C MET A 51 1.87 1.04 11.28
N ASP A 52 1.68 1.83 12.33
CA ASP A 52 1.41 3.27 12.20
C ASP A 52 2.59 4.02 11.55
N GLN A 53 3.82 3.67 11.93
CA GLN A 53 5.05 4.18 11.30
C GLN A 53 5.20 3.73 9.84
N GLN A 54 4.92 2.45 9.55
CA GLN A 54 4.93 1.94 8.18
C GLN A 54 3.88 2.65 7.31
N LEU A 55 2.73 3.00 7.89
CA LEU A 55 1.69 3.77 7.21
C LEU A 55 2.10 5.22 6.92
N ASP A 56 2.88 5.85 7.80
CA ASP A 56 3.45 7.18 7.51
C ASP A 56 4.41 7.12 6.31
N GLN A 57 5.30 6.14 6.29
CA GLN A 57 6.23 5.92 5.18
C GLN A 57 5.50 5.60 3.87
N LEU A 58 4.44 4.78 3.95
CA LEU A 58 3.58 4.49 2.80
C LEU A 58 2.83 5.73 2.31
N GLN A 59 2.37 6.59 3.21
CA GLN A 59 1.72 7.84 2.81
C GLN A 59 2.70 8.79 2.10
N GLU A 60 3.92 8.90 2.59
CA GLU A 60 4.99 9.65 1.91
C GLU A 60 5.30 9.04 0.54
N SER A 61 5.43 7.71 0.46
CA SER A 61 5.61 6.97 -0.79
C SER A 61 4.48 7.21 -1.79
N ALA A 62 3.21 7.21 -1.34
CA ALA A 62 2.07 7.51 -2.20
C ALA A 62 2.16 8.92 -2.80
N ASN A 63 2.54 9.92 -2.00
CA ASN A 63 2.73 11.29 -2.46
C ASN A 63 3.88 11.39 -3.46
N MET A 64 4.99 10.69 -3.20
CA MET A 64 6.14 10.64 -4.11
C MET A 64 5.78 9.98 -5.44
N ILE A 65 5.13 8.81 -5.42
CA ILE A 65 4.66 8.13 -6.63
C ILE A 65 3.70 9.04 -7.41
N SER A 66 2.75 9.70 -6.73
CA SER A 66 1.84 10.66 -7.36
C SER A 66 2.56 11.82 -8.05
N SER A 67 3.53 12.43 -7.37
CA SER A 67 4.34 13.53 -7.91
C SER A 67 5.18 13.09 -9.12
N GLN A 68 5.86 11.94 -8.99
CA GLN A 68 6.65 11.35 -10.06
C GLN A 68 5.80 11.05 -11.29
N LYS A 69 4.57 10.57 -11.10
CA LYS A 69 3.63 10.34 -12.19
C LYS A 69 3.34 11.63 -12.96
N ALA A 70 2.96 12.71 -12.27
CA ALA A 70 2.67 13.98 -12.94
C ALA A 70 3.87 14.52 -13.73
N SER A 71 5.08 14.38 -13.19
CA SER A 71 6.32 14.73 -13.90
C SER A 71 6.60 13.82 -15.09
N ASN A 72 6.42 12.50 -14.92
CA ASN A 72 6.53 11.51 -15.99
C ASN A 72 5.58 11.81 -17.14
N ASP A 73 4.32 12.10 -16.87
CA ASP A 73 3.29 12.31 -17.90
C ASP A 73 3.60 13.57 -18.73
N LYS A 74 3.99 14.67 -18.05
CA LYS A 74 4.44 15.90 -18.71
C LYS A 74 5.65 15.64 -19.61
N LEU A 75 6.66 14.96 -19.08
CA LEU A 75 7.88 14.64 -19.83
C LEU A 75 7.58 13.73 -21.02
N ILE A 76 6.82 12.66 -20.82
CA ILE A 76 6.46 11.69 -21.86
C ILE A 76 5.64 12.38 -22.95
N GLY A 77 4.69 13.24 -22.58
CA GLY A 77 3.92 14.05 -23.51
C GLY A 77 4.82 14.92 -24.38
N ALA A 78 5.73 15.69 -23.75
CA ALA A 78 6.69 16.53 -24.46
C ALA A 78 7.60 15.72 -25.39
N LEU A 79 8.19 14.62 -24.90
CA LEU A 79 9.08 13.77 -25.69
C LEU A 79 8.37 13.09 -26.87
N LYS A 80 7.09 12.70 -26.71
CA LYS A 80 6.29 12.13 -27.80
C LYS A 80 5.95 13.18 -28.87
N ALA A 81 5.67 14.42 -28.46
CA ALA A 81 5.32 15.54 -29.34
C ALA A 81 6.51 16.05 -30.19
N LEU A 82 7.75 15.70 -29.82
CA LEU A 82 8.90 15.99 -30.68
C LEU A 82 8.73 15.28 -32.03
N THR A 83 8.97 15.99 -33.11
CA THR A 83 9.04 15.48 -34.49
C THR A 83 10.36 15.93 -35.11
N LYS A 84 10.69 15.40 -36.29
CA LYS A 84 11.91 15.85 -37.00
C LYS A 84 11.89 17.37 -37.25
N ASP A 85 10.72 17.92 -37.54
CA ASP A 85 10.56 19.31 -37.99
C ASP A 85 10.51 20.31 -36.82
N ASN A 86 9.98 19.91 -35.66
CA ASN A 86 9.88 20.77 -34.48
C ASN A 86 11.01 20.55 -33.45
N PHE A 87 11.89 19.56 -33.69
CA PHE A 87 12.88 19.12 -32.71
C PHE A 87 13.74 20.26 -32.19
N MET A 88 14.32 21.06 -33.09
CA MET A 88 15.25 22.13 -32.71
C MET A 88 14.57 23.24 -31.90
N ALA A 89 13.29 23.50 -32.15
CA ALA A 89 12.51 24.49 -31.42
C ALA A 89 12.15 24.01 -30.01
N ASN A 90 11.76 22.74 -29.87
CA ASN A 90 11.18 22.20 -28.63
C ASN A 90 12.19 21.42 -27.76
N LYS A 91 13.42 21.20 -28.24
CA LYS A 91 14.46 20.43 -27.54
C LYS A 91 14.78 21.01 -26.17
N ASN A 92 14.89 22.34 -26.04
CA ASN A 92 15.29 22.96 -24.78
C ASN A 92 14.22 22.77 -23.70
N ASP A 93 12.94 22.86 -24.06
CA ASP A 93 11.83 22.61 -23.13
C ASP A 93 11.83 21.15 -22.66
N ALA A 94 12.04 20.21 -23.58
CA ALA A 94 12.19 18.80 -23.24
C ALA A 94 13.37 18.56 -22.29
N ILE A 95 14.52 19.21 -22.52
CA ILE A 95 15.69 19.11 -21.63
C ILE A 95 15.37 19.63 -20.22
N GLN A 96 14.61 20.72 -20.09
CA GLN A 96 14.22 21.25 -18.78
C GLN A 96 13.32 20.25 -18.03
N LEU A 97 12.41 19.58 -18.72
CA LEU A 97 11.58 18.53 -18.12
C LEU A 97 12.41 17.30 -17.73
N VAL A 98 13.40 16.91 -18.53
CA VAL A 98 14.28 15.77 -18.21
C VAL A 98 15.06 16.03 -16.91
N LYS A 99 15.57 17.25 -16.71
CA LYS A 99 16.31 17.64 -15.49
C LYS A 99 15.48 17.57 -14.21
N GLN A 100 14.17 17.41 -14.31
CA GLN A 100 13.28 17.21 -13.16
C GLN A 100 13.15 15.73 -12.75
N LEU A 101 13.81 14.80 -13.45
CA LEU A 101 13.85 13.37 -13.13
C LEU A 101 14.91 13.02 -12.07
N ASP A 102 14.89 13.70 -10.92
CA ASP A 102 15.85 13.46 -9.82
C ASP A 102 15.85 12.01 -9.28
N TYR A 103 14.69 11.35 -9.32
CA TYR A 103 14.49 9.97 -8.89
C TYR A 103 14.96 8.90 -9.89
N ALA A 104 15.34 9.30 -11.12
CA ALA A 104 15.73 8.37 -12.18
C ALA A 104 17.01 8.83 -12.93
N PRO A 105 18.15 8.97 -12.25
CA PRO A 105 19.35 9.62 -12.78
C PRO A 105 19.95 8.95 -14.03
N GLN A 106 19.78 7.63 -14.15
CA GLN A 106 20.24 6.87 -15.33
C GLN A 106 19.39 7.17 -16.57
N ILE A 107 18.07 7.32 -16.38
CA ILE A 107 17.13 7.67 -17.45
C ILE A 107 17.32 9.13 -17.83
N GLU A 108 17.45 10.01 -16.83
CA GLU A 108 17.77 11.42 -17.02
C GLU A 108 19.01 11.57 -17.91
N SER A 109 20.14 10.99 -17.50
CA SER A 109 21.40 11.08 -18.26
C SER A 109 21.25 10.54 -19.68
N SER A 110 20.56 9.41 -19.86
CA SER A 110 20.32 8.82 -21.18
C SER A 110 19.48 9.72 -22.08
N LEU A 111 18.42 10.32 -21.54
CA LEU A 111 17.56 11.25 -22.25
C LEU A 111 18.30 12.53 -22.62
N LEU A 112 19.07 13.11 -21.69
CA LEU A 112 19.91 14.28 -21.97
C LEU A 112 20.92 14.01 -23.09
N ASN A 113 21.57 12.86 -23.06
CA ASN A 113 22.51 12.46 -24.11
C ASN A 113 21.81 12.34 -25.48
N SER A 114 20.65 11.67 -25.55
CA SER A 114 19.90 11.55 -26.80
C SER A 114 19.39 12.89 -27.32
N LEU A 115 18.89 13.77 -26.45
CA LEU A 115 18.41 15.10 -26.83
C LEU A 115 19.56 16.02 -27.27
N ASN A 116 20.74 15.92 -26.65
CA ASN A 116 21.89 16.73 -27.02
C ASN A 116 22.57 16.25 -28.31
N ALA A 117 22.64 14.94 -28.55
CA ALA A 117 23.24 14.34 -29.74
C ALA A 117 22.31 14.33 -30.98
N ALA A 118 21.02 14.63 -30.79
CA ALA A 118 20.05 14.66 -31.87
C ALA A 118 20.25 15.88 -32.78
N SER A 119 20.26 15.62 -34.08
CA SER A 119 20.22 16.58 -35.18
C SER A 119 19.17 16.12 -36.19
N PRO A 120 18.80 16.94 -37.19
CA PRO A 120 17.87 16.50 -38.24
C PRO A 120 18.28 15.21 -38.96
N SER A 121 19.59 14.93 -39.07
CA SER A 121 20.11 13.70 -39.71
C SER A 121 20.15 12.49 -38.77
N SER A 122 20.36 12.69 -37.47
CA SER A 122 20.42 11.60 -36.47
C SER A 122 19.10 11.38 -35.71
N TYR A 123 18.07 12.20 -35.98
CA TYR A 123 16.81 12.23 -35.24
C TYR A 123 16.14 10.85 -35.14
N ALA A 124 16.09 10.07 -36.22
CA ALA A 124 15.44 8.75 -36.21
C ALA A 124 16.10 7.79 -35.20
N LEU A 125 17.43 7.79 -35.10
CA LEU A 125 18.17 6.97 -34.13
C LEU A 125 17.91 7.47 -32.71
N GLN A 126 18.03 8.78 -32.48
CA GLN A 126 17.83 9.33 -31.13
C GLN A 126 16.38 9.21 -30.66
N ARG A 127 15.41 9.30 -31.56
CA ARG A 127 14.00 9.03 -31.26
C ARG A 127 13.77 7.59 -30.80
N LYS A 128 14.46 6.60 -31.39
CA LYS A 128 14.40 5.21 -30.90
C LYS A 128 14.94 5.10 -29.47
N ASN A 129 16.08 5.75 -29.18
CA ASN A 129 16.66 5.78 -27.83
C ASN A 129 15.72 6.46 -26.82
N ILE A 130 15.18 7.64 -27.16
CA ILE A 130 14.19 8.36 -26.34
C ILE A 130 12.97 7.46 -26.06
N THR A 131 12.46 6.78 -27.09
CA THR A 131 11.31 5.88 -26.94
C THR A 131 11.63 4.69 -26.02
N ALA A 132 12.85 4.14 -26.11
CA ALA A 132 13.28 3.08 -25.21
C ALA A 132 13.34 3.58 -23.76
N GLN A 133 13.91 4.76 -23.52
CA GLN A 133 13.98 5.37 -22.19
C GLN A 133 12.58 5.67 -21.61
N ILE A 134 11.63 6.13 -22.43
CA ILE A 134 10.22 6.29 -22.02
C ILE A 134 9.63 4.95 -21.53
N ARG A 135 9.92 3.83 -22.22
CA ARG A 135 9.44 2.51 -21.78
C ARG A 135 10.06 2.10 -20.44
N VAL A 136 11.36 2.33 -20.26
CA VAL A 136 12.05 2.04 -18.99
C VAL A 136 11.46 2.90 -17.87
N LEU A 137 11.20 4.18 -18.12
CA LEU A 137 10.61 5.11 -17.15
C LEU A 137 9.22 4.64 -16.70
N LYS A 138 8.36 4.27 -17.65
CA LYS A 138 7.03 3.68 -17.36
C LYS A 138 7.15 2.39 -16.56
N TYR A 139 8.08 1.52 -16.93
CA TYR A 139 8.30 0.26 -16.22
C TYR A 139 8.74 0.48 -14.77
N GLN A 140 9.70 1.38 -14.54
CA GLN A 140 10.16 1.71 -13.18
C GLN A 140 9.02 2.28 -12.34
N HIS A 141 8.21 3.19 -12.89
CA HIS A 141 7.06 3.73 -12.19
C HIS A 141 6.02 2.64 -11.82
N ASN A 142 5.71 1.74 -12.75
CA ASN A 142 4.83 0.60 -12.48
C ASN A 142 5.38 -0.36 -11.43
N LEU A 143 6.70 -0.54 -11.38
CA LEU A 143 7.35 -1.33 -10.34
C LEU A 143 7.15 -0.69 -8.96
N SER A 144 7.30 0.63 -8.84
CA SER A 144 7.03 1.36 -7.59
C SER A 144 5.57 1.21 -7.13
N ILE A 145 4.61 1.30 -8.06
CA ILE A 145 3.19 1.05 -7.76
C ILE A 145 2.97 -0.40 -7.29
N THR A 146 3.62 -1.37 -7.93
CA THR A 146 3.51 -2.78 -7.56
C THR A 146 4.05 -3.04 -6.14
N GLN A 147 5.22 -2.47 -5.82
CA GLN A 147 5.82 -2.56 -4.49
C GLN A 147 4.93 -1.91 -3.43
N PHE A 148 4.36 -0.74 -3.72
CA PHE A 148 3.39 -0.08 -2.84
C PHE A 148 2.19 -0.99 -2.57
N ASN A 149 1.59 -1.58 -3.61
CA ASN A 149 0.42 -2.45 -3.47
C ASN A 149 0.73 -3.73 -2.66
N GLN A 150 1.94 -4.27 -2.79
CA GLN A 150 2.39 -5.39 -1.98
C GLN A 150 2.49 -5.02 -0.49
N GLN A 151 3.03 -3.84 -0.16
CA GLN A 151 3.10 -3.36 1.22
C GLN A 151 1.70 -3.11 1.82
N ILE A 152 0.78 -2.52 1.05
CA ILE A 152 -0.62 -2.35 1.45
C ILE A 152 -1.29 -3.70 1.73
N SER A 153 -1.04 -4.70 0.89
CA SER A 153 -1.61 -6.05 1.07
C SER A 153 -1.06 -6.73 2.33
N ALA A 154 0.24 -6.58 2.59
CA ALA A 154 0.87 -7.09 3.81
C ALA A 154 0.29 -6.43 5.06
N LEU A 155 0.15 -5.09 5.09
CA LEU A 155 -0.46 -4.36 6.20
C LEU A 155 -1.94 -4.72 6.40
N SER A 156 -2.69 -4.91 5.32
CA SER A 156 -4.10 -5.36 5.40
C SER A 156 -4.21 -6.74 6.06
N THR A 157 -3.25 -7.62 5.79
CA THR A 157 -3.14 -8.93 6.43
C THR A 157 -2.78 -8.79 7.91
N GLN A 158 -1.82 -7.93 8.25
CA GLN A 158 -1.45 -7.65 9.66
C GLN A 158 -2.63 -7.09 10.46
N VAL A 159 -3.39 -6.15 9.90
CA VAL A 159 -4.62 -5.62 10.53
C VAL A 159 -5.62 -6.75 10.84
N THR A 160 -5.77 -7.72 9.92
CA THR A 160 -6.66 -8.87 10.13
C THR A 160 -6.13 -9.79 11.24
N THR A 161 -4.82 -10.06 11.26
CA THR A 161 -4.17 -10.85 12.32
C THR A 161 -4.34 -10.20 13.68
N ILE A 162 -4.07 -8.90 13.79
CA ILE A 162 -4.19 -8.14 15.04
C ILE A 162 -5.65 -8.07 15.50
N LYS A 163 -6.61 -7.92 14.58
CA LYS A 163 -8.03 -8.03 14.93
C LYS A 163 -8.36 -9.35 15.60
N ASN A 164 -7.83 -10.46 15.06
CA ASN A 164 -8.05 -11.79 15.64
C ASN A 164 -7.38 -11.94 17.01
N GLN A 165 -6.19 -11.36 17.20
CA GLN A 165 -5.51 -11.33 18.50
C GLN A 165 -6.31 -10.49 19.52
N ILE A 166 -6.83 -9.33 19.13
CA ILE A 166 -7.69 -8.48 19.97
C ILE A 166 -8.93 -9.26 20.42
N ASN A 167 -9.58 -10.01 19.53
CA ASN A 167 -10.76 -10.82 19.88
C ASN A 167 -10.47 -11.90 20.95
N SER A 168 -9.20 -12.21 21.24
CA SER A 168 -8.80 -13.14 22.33
C SER A 168 -8.64 -12.45 23.69
N ILE A 169 -8.68 -11.11 23.73
CA ILE A 169 -8.64 -10.32 24.97
C ILE A 169 -9.99 -10.47 25.68
N SER A 170 -9.97 -11.02 26.90
CA SER A 170 -11.20 -11.26 27.69
C SER A 170 -11.62 -10.07 28.55
N ASN A 171 -10.80 -9.02 28.61
CA ASN A 171 -11.09 -7.80 29.34
C ASN A 171 -11.74 -6.77 28.41
N ASP A 172 -13.01 -6.45 28.61
CA ASP A 172 -13.81 -5.61 27.72
C ASP A 172 -13.19 -4.22 27.47
N SER A 173 -12.71 -3.53 28.52
CA SER A 173 -12.17 -2.18 28.35
C SER A 173 -10.83 -2.16 27.60
N LEU A 174 -9.99 -3.17 27.81
CA LEU A 174 -8.74 -3.35 27.09
C LEU A 174 -8.99 -3.79 25.65
N HIS A 175 -9.94 -4.70 25.44
CA HIS A 175 -10.41 -5.11 24.12
C HIS A 175 -10.88 -3.91 23.30
N ASP A 176 -11.78 -3.10 23.85
CA ASP A 176 -12.36 -1.93 23.16
C ASP A 176 -11.30 -0.87 22.84
N LEU A 177 -10.34 -0.66 23.75
CA LEU A 177 -9.22 0.25 23.54
C LEU A 177 -8.34 -0.20 22.37
N GLU A 178 -7.89 -1.46 22.35
CA GLU A 178 -7.04 -1.96 21.27
C GLU A 178 -7.80 -2.02 19.95
N LEU A 179 -9.10 -2.33 19.97
CA LEU A 179 -9.96 -2.30 18.79
C LEU A 179 -10.08 -0.88 18.20
N ALA A 180 -10.26 0.14 19.03
CA ALA A 180 -10.32 1.54 18.59
C ALA A 180 -9.00 2.00 17.92
N LYS A 181 -7.84 1.61 18.49
CA LYS A 181 -6.53 1.88 17.87
C LYS A 181 -6.39 1.18 16.53
N LEU A 182 -6.81 -0.08 16.43
CA LEU A 182 -6.78 -0.82 15.18
C LEU A 182 -7.71 -0.19 14.12
N GLN A 183 -8.88 0.31 14.52
CA GLN A 183 -9.78 1.04 13.64
C GLN A 183 -9.13 2.32 13.09
N PHE A 184 -8.39 3.06 13.91
CA PHE A 184 -7.63 4.23 13.47
C PHE A 184 -6.58 3.84 12.41
N ILE A 185 -5.80 2.79 12.66
CA ILE A 185 -4.80 2.26 11.71
C ILE A 185 -5.47 1.79 10.41
N SER A 186 -6.58 1.07 10.50
CA SER A 186 -7.36 0.62 9.33
C SER A 186 -7.87 1.80 8.50
N HIS A 187 -8.33 2.88 9.16
CA HIS A 187 -8.74 4.10 8.49
C HIS A 187 -7.58 4.79 7.77
N LYS A 188 -6.41 4.91 8.44
CA LYS A 188 -5.18 5.47 7.85
C LYS A 188 -4.72 4.67 6.63
N LEU A 189 -4.73 3.34 6.72
CA LEU A 189 -4.45 2.43 5.60
C LEU A 189 -5.39 2.65 4.41
N ALA A 190 -6.70 2.73 4.66
CA ALA A 190 -7.69 2.99 3.62
C ALA A 190 -7.48 4.36 2.96
N LYS A 191 -7.17 5.39 3.74
CA LYS A 191 -6.87 6.74 3.24
C LYS A 191 -5.61 6.73 2.35
N THR A 192 -4.55 6.05 2.77
CA THR A 192 -3.30 5.94 2.00
C THR A 192 -3.52 5.21 0.68
N MET A 193 -4.32 4.13 0.67
CA MET A 193 -4.73 3.47 -0.58
C MET A 193 -5.55 4.41 -1.48
N HIS A 194 -6.47 5.19 -0.91
CA HIS A 194 -7.28 6.14 -1.66
C HIS A 194 -6.45 7.26 -2.28
N LEU A 195 -5.44 7.79 -1.57
CA LEU A 195 -4.54 8.82 -2.10
C LEU A 195 -3.85 8.36 -3.39
N LEU A 196 -3.28 7.15 -3.39
CA LEU A 196 -2.66 6.61 -4.59
C LEU A 196 -3.71 6.34 -5.69
N LYS A 197 -4.85 5.73 -5.34
CA LYS A 197 -5.90 5.43 -6.33
C LYS A 197 -6.43 6.70 -6.99
N ALA A 198 -6.70 7.77 -6.23
CA ALA A 198 -7.15 9.04 -6.79
C ALA A 198 -6.13 9.64 -7.77
N SER A 199 -4.83 9.56 -7.42
CA SER A 199 -3.75 9.97 -8.30
C SER A 199 -3.63 9.16 -9.58
N LEU A 200 -4.13 7.92 -9.60
CA LEU A 200 -4.07 7.02 -10.76
C LEU A 200 -5.37 7.04 -11.59
N VAL A 201 -6.54 7.15 -10.94
CA VAL A 201 -7.88 7.12 -11.57
C VAL A 201 -8.16 8.38 -12.38
N GLN A 202 -7.61 9.53 -11.97
CA GLN A 202 -7.76 10.77 -12.74
C GLN A 202 -7.22 10.63 -14.18
N GLU A 203 -6.32 9.67 -14.43
CA GLU A 203 -5.78 9.39 -15.76
C GLU A 203 -6.53 8.31 -16.54
N VAL A 204 -7.26 7.35 -15.95
CA VAL A 204 -8.03 6.41 -16.77
C VAL A 204 -9.05 7.17 -17.64
N LEU A 205 -9.64 8.22 -17.07
CA LEU A 205 -10.59 9.09 -17.76
C LEU A 205 -9.91 10.07 -18.74
N GLU A 206 -8.69 10.52 -18.49
CA GLU A 206 -7.97 11.47 -19.35
C GLU A 206 -7.12 10.78 -20.44
N GLY A 207 -6.55 9.61 -20.14
CA GLY A 207 -5.72 8.79 -21.03
C GLY A 207 -6.55 8.09 -22.12
N GLU A 208 -7.71 7.52 -21.79
CA GLU A 208 -8.63 6.99 -22.81
C GLU A 208 -9.21 8.12 -23.69
N ALA A 209 -9.51 9.29 -23.10
CA ALA A 209 -10.00 10.44 -23.86
C ALA A 209 -8.92 11.05 -24.78
N ALA A 210 -7.65 11.05 -24.36
CA ALA A 210 -6.53 11.55 -25.17
C ALA A 210 -6.15 10.58 -26.30
N GLU A 211 -6.13 9.26 -26.05
CA GLU A 211 -5.85 8.25 -27.08
C GLU A 211 -6.99 8.16 -28.11
N ALA A 212 -8.25 8.31 -27.69
CA ALA A 212 -9.39 8.40 -28.62
C ALA A 212 -9.33 9.65 -29.52
N ARG A 213 -8.87 10.79 -29.01
CA ARG A 213 -8.74 12.05 -29.78
C ARG A 213 -7.60 12.01 -30.79
N VAL A 214 -6.47 11.39 -30.44
CA VAL A 214 -5.34 11.19 -31.38
C VAL A 214 -5.72 10.20 -32.49
N SER A 215 -6.50 9.17 -32.17
CA SER A 215 -6.99 8.19 -33.14
C SER A 215 -8.01 8.78 -34.13
N ALA A 216 -8.87 9.70 -33.67
CA ALA A 216 -9.83 10.41 -34.52
C ALA A 216 -9.15 11.48 -35.41
N SER A 217 -8.09 12.14 -34.94
CA SER A 217 -7.34 13.15 -35.71
C SER A 217 -6.40 12.54 -36.77
N GLY A 218 -6.05 11.26 -36.66
CA GLY A 218 -5.21 10.54 -37.63
C GLY A 218 -5.97 9.91 -38.80
N ALA A 219 -7.31 9.99 -38.83
CA ALA A 219 -8.15 9.44 -39.89
C ALA A 219 -8.44 10.45 -41.03
N THR A 220 -7.91 11.68 -40.94
CA THR A 220 -7.97 12.70 -41.98
C THR A 220 -6.60 13.33 -42.18
N ASN A 221 -5.71 12.64 -42.89
CA ASN A 221 -4.66 13.19 -43.77
C ASN A 221 -3.86 12.05 -44.41
#